data_AF-A0A820IUV3-F1
#
_entry.id   AF-A0A820IUV3-F1
#
_cell.length_a   1.000
_cell.length_b   1.000
_cell.length_c   1.000
_cell.angle_alpha   90.00
_cell.angle_beta   90.00
_cell.angle_gamma   90.00
#
_symmetry.space_group_name_H-M   'P 1'
#
loop_
_entity.id
_entity.type
_entity.pdbx_description
1 polymer ?
#
loop_
_entity_poly.entity_id
_entity_poly.type
_entity_poly.pdbx_seq_one_letter_code
_entity_poly.pdbx_strand_id
1 'polypeptide(L)'
;EHNKKDFPHIAYHGTNVKAIESILMDGLVMPSTVVSCGLRICPPNNHIARQKKAFGVEDFSNGIFLTPSIHYCSDPTYAVTFTHHDECLIPVLECSVKSGSFDTFKCTVPTYVAHPDDDIKTIEWRLTNPANIEIISVLFIPVIESKAEAAALRAKKLGVDPNNVR
;
A
#
# COMPACT_ATOMS: atom_id res chain seq x y z
N GLU A 1 16.10 -15.60 -5.42
CA GLU A 1 15.10 -15.39 -6.50
C GLU A 1 13.72 -15.66 -5.91
N HIS A 2 12.71 -14.87 -6.30
CA HIS A 2 11.34 -15.01 -5.80
C HIS A 2 10.70 -16.35 -6.24
N ASN A 3 10.06 -17.05 -5.30
CA ASN A 3 9.46 -18.35 -5.53
C ASN A 3 8.02 -18.21 -6.07
N LYS A 4 7.91 -17.96 -7.37
CA LYS A 4 6.63 -17.82 -8.09
C LYS A 4 5.73 -19.06 -8.02
N LYS A 5 6.29 -20.24 -7.72
CA LYS A 5 5.52 -21.48 -7.59
C LYS A 5 4.70 -21.47 -6.30
N ASP A 6 5.29 -21.01 -5.20
CA ASP A 6 4.64 -21.03 -3.89
C ASP A 6 3.90 -19.73 -3.60
N PHE A 7 4.31 -18.60 -4.20
CA PHE A 7 3.71 -17.28 -4.04
C PHE A 7 3.33 -16.66 -5.41
N PRO A 8 2.31 -17.21 -6.10
CA PRO A 8 2.02 -16.84 -7.48
C PRO A 8 1.26 -15.51 -7.65
N HIS A 9 0.72 -14.94 -6.58
CA HIS A 9 -0.11 -13.74 -6.66
C HIS A 9 0.69 -12.50 -6.30
N ILE A 10 0.54 -11.42 -7.05
CA ILE A 10 1.10 -10.10 -6.68
C ILE A 10 0.02 -9.27 -6.01
N ALA A 11 0.39 -8.59 -4.94
CA ALA A 11 -0.44 -7.63 -4.24
C ALA A 11 0.41 -6.49 -3.66
N TYR A 12 -0.25 -5.43 -3.24
CA TYR A 12 0.38 -4.20 -2.82
C TYR A 12 -0.08 -3.79 -1.42
N HIS A 13 0.84 -3.19 -0.66
CA HIS A 13 0.58 -2.61 0.66
C HIS A 13 0.98 -1.14 0.66
N GLY A 14 -0.01 -0.26 0.74
CA GLY A 14 0.20 1.16 0.98
C GLY A 14 0.67 1.39 2.40
N THR A 15 1.64 2.29 2.60
CA THR A 15 2.17 2.55 3.94
C THR A 15 2.69 3.97 4.10
N ASN A 16 3.44 4.23 5.15
CA ASN A 16 4.20 5.46 5.38
C ASN A 16 5.70 5.16 5.24
N VAL A 17 6.46 6.08 4.66
CA VAL A 17 7.92 5.95 4.49
C VAL A 17 8.64 5.64 5.81
N LYS A 18 8.13 6.14 6.94
CA LYS A 18 8.68 5.88 8.28
C LYS A 18 8.52 4.43 8.73
N ALA A 19 7.58 3.68 8.16
CA ALA A 19 7.32 2.28 8.51
C ALA A 19 8.12 1.30 7.63
N ILE A 20 8.67 1.75 6.50
CA ILE A 20 9.38 0.89 5.55
C ILE A 20 10.54 0.16 6.21
N GLU A 21 11.38 0.86 6.98
CA GLU A 21 12.51 0.25 7.67
C GLU A 21 12.07 -0.88 8.62
N SER A 22 11.07 -0.62 9.47
CA SER A 22 10.54 -1.67 10.37
C SER A 22 9.93 -2.84 9.59
N ILE A 23 9.25 -2.59 8.47
CA ILE A 23 8.64 -3.67 7.69
C ILE A 23 9.70 -4.49 6.97
N LEU A 24 10.80 -3.89 6.52
CA LEU A 24 11.92 -4.64 5.92
C LEU A 24 12.69 -5.47 6.95
N MET A 25 12.72 -5.04 8.22
CA MET A 25 13.38 -5.75 9.31
C MET A 25 12.51 -6.86 9.92
N ASP A 26 11.23 -6.57 10.19
CA ASP A 26 10.32 -7.46 10.91
C ASP A 26 9.34 -8.21 9.98
N GLY A 27 9.27 -7.83 8.71
CA GLY A 27 8.22 -8.25 7.79
C GLY A 27 6.91 -7.49 8.01
N LEU A 28 5.90 -7.84 7.22
CA LEU A 28 4.52 -7.46 7.56
C LEU A 28 4.06 -8.32 8.74
N VAL A 29 3.47 -7.69 9.75
CA VAL A 29 3.07 -8.39 10.98
C VAL A 29 1.59 -8.21 11.27
N MET A 30 1.03 -9.14 12.04
CA MET A 30 -0.35 -9.05 12.47
C MET A 30 -0.58 -7.82 13.38
N PRO A 31 -1.75 -7.20 13.33
CA PRO A 31 -2.14 -6.17 14.28
C PRO A 31 -1.92 -6.63 15.73
N SER A 32 -1.52 -5.69 16.58
CA SER A 32 -1.10 -5.88 17.98
C SER A 32 0.27 -6.52 18.19
N THR A 33 0.99 -6.89 17.13
CA THR A 33 2.40 -7.32 17.24
C THR A 33 3.27 -6.14 17.67
N VAL A 34 4.23 -6.41 18.57
CA VAL A 34 5.29 -5.46 18.90
C VAL A 34 6.49 -5.77 18.00
N VAL A 35 6.86 -4.82 17.15
CA VAL A 35 7.99 -4.97 16.21
C VAL A 35 9.32 -4.64 16.89
N SER A 36 10.45 -4.93 16.24
CA SER A 36 11.81 -4.76 16.79
C SER A 36 12.09 -3.37 17.37
N CYS A 37 11.49 -2.32 16.81
CA CYS A 37 11.62 -0.95 17.32
C CYS A 37 10.74 -0.64 18.54
N GLY A 38 10.06 -1.64 19.12
CA GLY A 38 9.20 -1.51 20.30
C GLY A 38 7.80 -0.95 20.03
N LEU A 39 7.48 -0.61 18.78
CA LEU A 39 6.16 -0.12 18.39
C LEU A 39 5.15 -1.26 18.34
N ARG A 40 3.95 -1.05 18.91
CA ARG A 40 2.81 -1.94 18.71
C ARG A 40 2.05 -1.52 17.46
N ILE A 41 1.92 -2.43 16.49
CA ILE A 41 1.18 -2.16 15.26
C ILE A 41 -0.32 -2.16 15.57
N CYS A 42 -1.03 -1.13 15.13
CA CYS A 42 -2.47 -0.99 15.30
C CYS A 42 -3.09 -0.47 14.00
N PRO A 43 -4.34 -0.84 13.67
CA PRO A 43 -5.08 -0.19 12.59
C PRO A 43 -5.15 1.33 12.83
N PRO A 44 -4.97 2.17 11.80
CA PRO A 44 -5.09 3.61 11.97
C PRO A 44 -6.51 4.04 12.36
N ASN A 45 -6.66 5.20 13.02
CA ASN A 45 -7.93 5.65 13.61
C ASN A 45 -9.08 5.83 12.60
N ASN A 46 -8.78 6.08 11.33
CA ASN A 46 -9.74 6.21 10.23
C ASN A 46 -10.15 4.86 9.60
N HIS A 47 -9.68 3.73 10.13
CA HIS A 47 -10.01 2.40 9.65
C HIS A 47 -11.08 1.73 10.53
N ILE A 48 -11.65 0.62 10.03
CA ILE A 48 -12.47 -0.27 10.86
C ILE A 48 -11.63 -0.70 12.07
N ALA A 49 -12.10 -0.36 13.26
CA ALA A 49 -11.37 -0.65 14.50
C ALA A 49 -11.29 -2.16 14.79
N ARG A 50 -10.38 -2.55 15.69
CA ARG A 50 -10.33 -3.91 16.21
C ARG A 50 -11.61 -4.28 16.96
N GLN A 51 -11.90 -5.58 16.99
CA GLN A 51 -13.09 -6.18 17.62
C GLN A 51 -14.40 -5.69 17.01
N LYS A 52 -14.35 -5.19 15.76
CA LYS A 52 -15.53 -4.80 15.00
C LYS A 52 -15.79 -5.82 13.91
N LYS A 53 -17.03 -6.29 13.88
CA LYS A 53 -17.52 -7.17 12.84
C LYS A 53 -17.74 -6.40 11.54
N ALA A 54 -17.18 -6.88 10.45
CA ALA A 54 -17.47 -6.41 9.10
C ALA A 54 -17.42 -7.58 8.12
N PHE A 55 -18.29 -7.57 7.12
CA PHE A 55 -18.36 -8.62 6.09
C PHE A 55 -18.51 -10.05 6.64
N GLY A 56 -19.12 -10.20 7.81
CA GLY A 56 -19.25 -11.50 8.49
C GLY A 56 -18.03 -11.92 9.31
N VAL A 57 -16.93 -11.18 9.30
CA VAL A 57 -15.71 -11.44 10.08
C VAL A 57 -15.77 -10.69 11.40
N GLU A 58 -15.66 -11.37 12.55
CA GLU A 58 -15.84 -10.80 13.90
C GLU A 58 -14.81 -9.72 14.29
N ASP A 59 -13.55 -9.88 13.87
CA ASP A 59 -12.49 -8.89 14.07
C ASP A 59 -11.82 -8.61 12.72
N PHE A 60 -12.53 -7.90 11.84
CA PHE A 60 -12.13 -7.72 10.43
C PHE A 60 -10.76 -7.05 10.27
N SER A 61 -10.42 -6.14 11.18
CA SER A 61 -9.15 -5.42 11.14
C SER A 61 -8.00 -6.20 11.78
N ASN A 62 -8.25 -7.40 12.32
CA ASN A 62 -7.21 -8.31 12.82
C ASN A 62 -6.61 -9.17 11.69
N GLY A 63 -6.08 -8.50 10.69
CA GLY A 63 -5.42 -9.12 9.55
C GLY A 63 -4.53 -8.12 8.81
N ILE A 64 -3.54 -8.64 8.09
CA ILE A 64 -2.73 -7.85 7.17
C ILE A 64 -3.57 -7.53 5.95
N PHE A 65 -3.61 -6.24 5.60
CA PHE A 65 -4.28 -5.75 4.40
C PHE A 65 -3.32 -5.74 3.22
N LEU A 66 -3.71 -6.37 2.12
CA LEU A 66 -3.09 -6.24 0.81
C LEU A 66 -4.19 -5.98 -0.23
N THR A 67 -3.81 -5.57 -1.44
CA THR A 67 -4.74 -5.43 -2.56
C THR A 67 -4.04 -5.74 -3.88
N PRO A 68 -4.70 -6.34 -4.88
CA PRO A 68 -4.11 -6.52 -6.20
C PRO A 68 -3.99 -5.18 -6.98
N SER A 69 -4.57 -4.09 -6.46
CA SER A 69 -4.58 -2.77 -7.11
C SER A 69 -3.55 -1.83 -6.49
N ILE A 70 -2.57 -1.45 -7.29
CA ILE A 70 -1.60 -0.40 -6.92
C ILE A 70 -2.27 0.97 -6.75
N HIS A 71 -3.38 1.22 -7.45
CA HIS A 71 -4.14 2.46 -7.34
C HIS A 71 -4.90 2.51 -6.01
N TYR A 72 -5.51 1.40 -5.62
CA TYR A 72 -6.26 1.32 -4.37
C TYR A 72 -5.36 1.42 -3.14
N CYS A 73 -4.22 0.72 -3.14
CA CYS A 73 -3.29 0.83 -2.01
C CYS A 73 -2.65 2.23 -1.89
N SER A 74 -2.66 3.01 -2.97
CA SER A 74 -2.13 4.37 -3.01
C SER A 74 -3.15 5.42 -2.57
N ASP A 75 -4.40 5.04 -2.28
CA ASP A 75 -5.39 5.95 -1.73
C ASP A 75 -4.88 6.56 -0.40
N PRO A 76 -5.12 7.86 -0.14
CA PRO A 76 -4.69 8.52 1.10
C PRO A 76 -5.21 7.87 2.39
N THR A 77 -6.24 7.03 2.30
CA THR A 77 -6.71 6.22 3.43
C THR A 77 -5.66 5.21 3.87
N TYR A 78 -4.90 4.62 2.94
CA TYR A 78 -3.96 3.52 3.22
C TYR A 78 -2.50 3.93 3.18
N ALA A 79 -2.13 4.91 2.34
CA ALA A 79 -0.76 5.34 2.18
C ALA A 79 -0.57 6.81 2.57
N VAL A 80 0.58 7.12 3.14
CA VAL A 80 0.96 8.47 3.54
C VAL A 80 2.04 8.97 2.59
N THR A 81 1.76 10.06 1.89
CA THR A 81 2.74 10.71 1.01
C THR A 81 3.93 11.24 1.81
N PHE A 82 5.08 11.31 1.14
CA PHE A 82 6.25 12.03 1.64
C PHE A 82 6.88 12.83 0.50
N THR A 83 7.60 13.89 0.86
CA THR A 83 8.32 14.71 -0.11
C THR A 83 9.79 14.31 -0.13
N HIS A 84 10.33 14.11 -1.32
CA HIS A 84 11.76 13.97 -1.56
C HIS A 84 12.16 14.93 -2.68
N HIS A 85 13.01 15.90 -2.36
CA HIS A 85 13.31 17.03 -3.24
C HIS A 85 12.05 17.79 -3.69
N ASP A 86 11.76 17.80 -4.99
CA ASP A 86 10.60 18.46 -5.62
C ASP A 86 9.47 17.47 -5.93
N GLU A 87 9.56 16.23 -5.46
CA GLU A 87 8.59 15.17 -5.74
C GLU A 87 7.81 14.75 -4.49
N CYS A 88 6.49 14.62 -4.64
CA CYS A 88 5.58 14.01 -3.67
C CYS A 88 5.37 12.55 -4.08
N LEU A 89 5.78 11.64 -3.20
CA LEU A 89 5.85 10.21 -3.46
C LEU A 89 4.97 9.44 -2.47
N ILE A 90 4.43 8.31 -2.93
CA ILE A 90 3.66 7.37 -2.14
C ILE A 90 4.50 6.08 -1.98
N PRO A 91 4.81 5.65 -0.74
CA PRO A 91 5.54 4.42 -0.51
C PRO A 91 4.58 3.23 -0.52
N VAL A 92 4.86 2.26 -1.38
CA VAL A 92 4.08 1.03 -1.55
C VAL A 92 5.02 -0.18 -1.50
N LEU A 93 4.62 -1.24 -0.81
CA LEU A 93 5.31 -2.52 -0.89
C LEU A 93 4.66 -3.40 -1.94
N GLU A 94 5.45 -3.90 -2.87
CA GLU A 94 5.04 -4.99 -3.75
C GLU A 94 5.30 -6.31 -3.02
N CYS A 95 4.26 -7.13 -2.90
CA CYS A 95 4.28 -8.38 -2.18
C CYS A 95 3.85 -9.51 -3.10
N SER A 96 4.44 -10.69 -2.90
CA SER A 96 3.92 -11.93 -3.45
C SER A 96 3.19 -12.72 -2.37
N VAL A 97 2.10 -13.38 -2.76
CA VAL A 97 1.15 -13.98 -1.82
C VAL A 97 0.86 -15.43 -2.22
N LYS A 98 0.85 -16.32 -1.23
CA LYS A 98 0.54 -17.74 -1.40
C LYS A 98 -0.92 -17.95 -1.79
N SER A 99 -1.19 -18.85 -2.74
CA SER A 99 -2.58 -19.17 -3.13
C SER A 99 -3.39 -19.74 -1.96
N GLY A 100 -4.66 -19.34 -1.87
CA GLY A 100 -5.57 -19.81 -0.83
C GLY A 100 -5.23 -19.34 0.59
N SER A 101 -4.35 -18.34 0.73
CA SER A 101 -3.91 -17.82 2.03
C SER A 101 -4.56 -16.50 2.45
N PHE A 102 -5.47 -15.99 1.63
CA PHE A 102 -6.14 -14.71 1.83
C PHE A 102 -7.64 -14.85 1.54
N ASP A 103 -8.43 -14.05 2.24
CA ASP A 103 -9.83 -13.81 1.95
C ASP A 103 -9.98 -12.50 1.18
N THR A 104 -10.94 -12.44 0.25
CA THR A 104 -11.21 -11.24 -0.56
C THR A 104 -12.48 -10.53 -0.14
N PHE A 105 -12.46 -9.20 -0.11
CA PHE A 105 -13.59 -8.36 0.25
C PHE A 105 -13.76 -7.20 -0.72
N LYS A 106 -14.96 -6.62 -0.69
CA LYS A 106 -15.26 -5.41 -1.45
C LYS A 106 -14.57 -4.19 -0.84
N CYS A 107 -14.40 -3.15 -1.65
CA CYS A 107 -13.87 -1.85 -1.25
C CYS A 107 -14.56 -1.31 0.03
N THR A 108 -13.77 -0.93 1.04
CA THR A 108 -14.25 -0.28 2.26
C THR A 108 -14.14 1.25 2.25
N VAL A 109 -13.40 1.82 1.29
CA VAL A 109 -13.22 3.27 1.14
C VAL A 109 -14.39 3.86 0.34
N PRO A 110 -15.30 4.66 0.96
CA PRO A 110 -16.52 5.12 0.28
C PRO A 110 -16.26 6.12 -0.85
N THR A 111 -15.17 6.88 -0.76
CA THR A 111 -14.79 7.94 -1.71
C THR A 111 -13.84 7.46 -2.80
N TYR A 112 -13.49 6.18 -2.81
CA TYR A 112 -12.54 5.65 -3.77
C TYR A 112 -13.14 5.62 -5.18
N VAL A 113 -12.43 6.20 -6.13
CA VAL A 113 -12.75 6.13 -7.55
C VAL A 113 -11.89 5.03 -8.17
N ALA A 114 -12.54 3.94 -8.56
CA ALA A 114 -11.87 2.76 -9.08
C ALA A 114 -11.14 3.03 -10.41
N HIS A 115 -9.93 2.51 -10.54
CA HIS A 115 -9.25 2.40 -11.82
C HIS A 115 -10.01 1.38 -12.70
N PRO A 116 -10.01 1.52 -14.05
CA PRO A 116 -10.70 0.59 -14.95
C PRO A 116 -10.36 -0.90 -14.74
N ASP A 117 -9.16 -1.19 -14.25
CA ASP A 117 -8.67 -2.56 -14.01
C ASP A 117 -9.01 -3.11 -12.62
N ASP A 118 -9.67 -2.32 -11.77
CA ASP A 118 -10.01 -2.73 -10.41
C ASP A 118 -11.32 -3.53 -10.34
N ASP A 119 -11.29 -4.68 -9.68
CA ASP A 119 -12.51 -5.36 -9.23
C ASP A 119 -12.87 -4.94 -7.80
N ILE A 120 -13.68 -3.89 -7.66
CA ILE A 120 -14.12 -3.35 -6.36
C ILE A 120 -14.85 -4.35 -5.46
N LYS A 121 -15.28 -5.52 -5.98
CA LYS A 121 -15.94 -6.56 -5.17
C LYS A 121 -14.94 -7.47 -4.46
N THR A 122 -13.70 -7.53 -4.92
CA THR A 122 -12.65 -8.43 -4.42
C THR A 122 -11.31 -7.73 -4.19
N ILE A 123 -11.29 -6.39 -4.23
CA ILE A 123 -10.08 -5.55 -4.17
C ILE A 123 -9.35 -5.60 -2.82
N GLU A 124 -9.99 -5.97 -1.73
CA GLU A 124 -9.34 -6.05 -0.41
C GLU A 124 -8.96 -7.47 -0.06
N TRP A 125 -7.68 -7.73 0.15
CA TRP A 125 -7.19 -9.02 0.61
C TRP A 125 -6.85 -8.94 2.09
N ARG A 126 -7.35 -9.88 2.88
CA ARG A 126 -7.01 -10.02 4.31
C ARG A 126 -6.27 -11.31 4.54
N LEU A 127 -5.12 -11.20 5.21
CA LEU A 127 -4.25 -12.31 5.55
C LEU A 127 -4.08 -12.40 7.06
N THR A 128 -4.11 -13.62 7.58
CA THR A 128 -3.98 -13.89 9.03
C THR A 128 -2.65 -14.56 9.38
N ASN A 129 -1.81 -14.86 8.40
CA ASN A 129 -0.49 -15.44 8.59
C ASN A 129 0.57 -14.69 7.75
N PRO A 130 1.46 -13.92 8.38
CA PRO A 130 2.58 -13.24 7.73
C PRO A 130 3.45 -14.11 6.83
N ALA A 131 3.66 -15.38 7.21
CA ALA A 131 4.53 -16.30 6.46
C ALA A 131 4.01 -16.65 5.06
N ASN A 132 2.77 -16.25 4.74
CA ASN A 132 2.18 -16.39 3.41
C ASN A 132 2.41 -15.17 2.50
N ILE A 133 3.27 -14.24 2.92
CA ILE A 133 3.62 -13.02 2.18
C ILE A 133 5.14 -12.93 2.03
N GLU A 134 5.64 -12.73 0.81
CA GLU A 134 7.02 -12.29 0.59
C GLU A 134 7.01 -10.84 0.10
N ILE A 135 7.79 -9.96 0.73
CA ILE A 135 8.03 -8.62 0.22
C ILE A 135 9.04 -8.71 -0.92
N ILE A 136 8.66 -8.22 -2.10
CA ILE A 136 9.46 -8.29 -3.33
C ILE A 136 10.25 -7.01 -3.51
N SER A 137 9.57 -5.86 -3.39
CA SER A 137 10.17 -4.57 -3.63
C SER A 137 9.46 -3.45 -2.86
N VAL A 138 10.16 -2.32 -2.70
CA VAL A 138 9.59 -1.05 -2.27
C VAL A 138 9.45 -0.16 -3.50
N LEU A 139 8.22 0.24 -3.79
CA LEU A 139 7.88 1.14 -4.89
C LEU A 139 7.63 2.55 -4.33
N PHE A 140 8.13 3.56 -5.03
CA PHE A 140 7.82 4.96 -4.76
C PHE A 140 7.03 5.53 -5.94
N ILE A 141 5.73 5.72 -5.72
CA ILE A 141 4.81 6.13 -6.77
C ILE A 141 4.66 7.66 -6.72
N PRO A 142 5.02 8.38 -7.78
CA PRO A 142 4.86 9.83 -7.83
C PRO A 142 3.41 10.23 -8.00
N VAL A 143 2.98 11.23 -7.22
CA VAL A 143 1.67 11.88 -7.36
C VAL A 143 1.63 12.67 -8.68
N ILE A 144 0.55 12.56 -9.46
CA ILE A 144 0.46 13.12 -10.81
C ILE A 144 0.68 14.64 -10.80
N GLU A 145 0.04 15.34 -9.86
CA GLU A 145 0.16 16.79 -9.67
C GLU A 145 1.61 17.19 -9.41
N SER A 146 2.34 16.37 -8.63
CA SER A 146 3.75 16.63 -8.32
C SER A 146 4.66 16.47 -9.54
N LYS A 147 4.36 15.56 -10.48
CA LYS A 147 5.14 15.46 -11.73
C LYS A 147 5.03 16.73 -12.57
N ALA A 148 3.82 17.26 -12.70
CA ALA A 148 3.58 18.48 -13.47
C ALA A 148 4.29 19.69 -12.83
N GLU A 149 4.20 19.81 -11.51
CA GLU A 149 4.88 20.87 -10.76
C GLU A 149 6.41 20.75 -10.83
N ALA A 150 6.96 19.55 -10.62
CA ALA A 150 8.41 19.30 -10.72
C ALA A 150 8.93 19.56 -12.14
N ALA A 151 8.21 19.14 -13.18
CA ALA A 151 8.54 19.43 -14.57
C ALA A 151 8.56 20.94 -14.84
N ALA A 152 7.56 21.68 -14.38
CA ALA A 152 7.51 23.14 -14.50
C ALA A 152 8.67 23.84 -13.77
N LEU A 153 9.02 23.37 -12.58
CA LEU A 153 10.10 23.94 -11.77
C LEU A 153 11.48 23.68 -12.39
N ARG A 154 11.70 22.48 -12.95
CA ARG A 154 12.93 22.10 -13.68
C ARG A 154 13.07 22.90 -14.97
N ALA A 155 12.00 23.01 -15.75
CA ALA A 155 11.97 23.82 -16.96
C ALA A 155 12.34 25.28 -16.67
N LYS A 156 11.75 25.87 -15.62
CA LYS A 156 12.11 27.23 -15.15
C LYS A 156 13.59 27.37 -14.75
N LYS A 157 14.15 26.39 -14.02
CA LYS A 157 15.58 26.40 -13.63
C LYS A 157 16.53 26.29 -14.83
N LEU A 158 16.12 25.58 -15.87
CA LEU A 158 16.92 25.37 -17.08
C LEU A 158 16.70 26.46 -18.14
N GLY A 159 15.80 27.41 -17.91
CA GLY A 159 15.43 28.44 -18.90
C GLY A 159 14.70 27.86 -20.12
N VAL A 160 14.08 26.69 -19.98
CA VAL A 160 13.32 26.00 -21.04
C VAL A 160 11.83 26.19 -20.78
N ASP A 161 11.03 26.36 -21.84
CA ASP A 161 9.57 26.40 -21.71
C ASP A 161 9.05 25.02 -21.24
N PRO A 162 8.30 24.93 -20.13
CA PRO A 162 7.73 23.68 -19.63
C PRO A 162 6.89 22.93 -20.67
N ASN A 163 6.32 23.63 -21.65
CA ASN A 163 5.46 23.05 -22.69
C ASN A 163 6.26 22.48 -23.88
N ASN A 164 7.58 22.68 -23.92
CA ASN A 164 8.46 22.20 -24.99
C ASN A 164 9.30 20.97 -24.59
N VAL A 165 9.09 20.41 -23.40
CA VAL A 165 9.76 19.19 -22.96
C VAL A 165 8.97 18.00 -23.52
N ARG A 166 9.42 17.45 -24.66
CA ARG A 166 8.95 16.18 -25.24
C ARG A 166 9.70 14.99 -24.68
#